data_AF-A0AAU7UEC8-F1
#
_entry.id   AF-A0AAU7UEC8-F1
#
_cell.length_a   1.000
_cell.length_b   1.000
_cell.length_c   1.000
_cell.angle_alpha   90.00
_cell.angle_beta   90.00
_cell.angle_gamma   90.00
#
_symmetry.space_group_name_H-M   'P 1'
#
loop_
_entity.id
_entity.type
_entity.pdbx_description
1 polymer ?
#
loop_
_entity_poly.entity_id
_entity_poly.type
_entity_poly.pdbx_seq_one_letter_code
_entity_poly.pdbx_strand_id
1 'polypeptide(L)'
;MNGWAYWTLRQEGASVAQATRALEGQTTAFKNELLYQRGVNFNGLPAWQRRGVGLYWETYSKEGMNPLTGQRVMAERRRVKVDRDLPMKDDYSAFLRTRLSQVQLQAVKEKG
;
A
#
# COMPACT_ATOMS: atom_id res chain seq x y z
N MET A 1 -9.45 7.74 4.52
CA MET A 1 -10.57 8.02 5.45
C MET A 1 -11.53 9.09 4.95
N ASN A 2 -11.06 10.25 4.48
CA ASN A 2 -11.94 11.30 3.92
C ASN A 2 -12.89 10.77 2.83
N GLY A 3 -12.39 9.96 1.88
CA GLY A 3 -13.22 9.36 0.84
C GLY A 3 -14.34 8.48 1.39
N TRP A 4 -14.06 7.66 2.42
CA TRP A 4 -15.08 6.85 3.09
C TRP A 4 -16.16 7.73 3.73
N ALA A 5 -15.76 8.69 4.56
CA ALA A 5 -16.72 9.59 5.21
C ALA A 5 -17.57 10.38 4.19
N TYR A 6 -16.94 10.85 3.10
CA TYR A 6 -17.62 11.56 2.03
C TYR A 6 -18.65 10.68 1.33
N TRP A 7 -18.26 9.50 0.88
CA TRP A 7 -19.16 8.61 0.15
C TRP A 7 -20.28 8.07 1.04
N THR A 8 -20.01 7.81 2.31
CA THR A 8 -21.05 7.45 3.28
C THR A 8 -22.13 8.54 3.36
N LEU A 9 -21.75 9.82 3.52
CA LEU A 9 -22.72 10.93 3.53
C LEU A 9 -23.46 11.07 2.19
N ARG A 10 -22.78 10.87 1.06
CA ARG A 10 -23.39 10.92 -0.28
C ARG A 10 -24.42 9.81 -0.49
N GLN A 11 -24.17 8.61 0.03
CA GLN A 11 -25.09 7.48 -0.01
C GLN A 11 -26.33 7.72 0.86
N GLU A 12 -26.19 8.51 1.93
CA GLU A 12 -27.31 8.96 2.78
C GLU A 12 -28.11 10.13 2.18
N GLY A 13 -27.79 10.55 0.94
CA GLY A 13 -28.53 11.59 0.22
C GLY A 13 -27.97 13.01 0.40
N ALA A 14 -26.85 13.19 1.11
CA ALA A 14 -26.22 14.51 1.19
C ALA A 14 -25.80 15.00 -0.20
N SER A 15 -26.06 16.26 -0.51
CA SER A 15 -25.53 16.91 -1.71
C SER A 15 -24.00 17.03 -1.65
N VAL A 16 -23.36 17.33 -2.79
CA VAL A 16 -21.90 17.52 -2.85
C VAL A 16 -21.48 18.63 -1.88
N ALA A 17 -22.19 19.76 -1.90
CA ALA A 17 -21.89 20.89 -1.03
C ALA A 17 -22.08 20.55 0.46
N GLN A 18 -23.14 19.80 0.79
CA GLN A 18 -23.41 19.38 2.16
C GLN A 18 -22.33 18.44 2.68
N ALA A 19 -21.98 17.40 1.91
CA ALA A 19 -20.95 16.43 2.31
C ALA A 19 -19.56 17.09 2.45
N THR A 20 -19.19 17.98 1.52
CA THR A 20 -17.93 18.72 1.60
C THR A 20 -17.90 19.61 2.85
N ARG A 21 -18.94 20.43 3.07
CA ARG A 21 -19.02 21.32 4.23
C ARG A 21 -19.02 20.57 5.56
N ALA A 22 -19.69 19.42 5.61
CA ALA A 22 -19.74 18.58 6.81
C ALA A 22 -18.37 17.98 7.18
N LEU A 23 -17.45 17.84 6.23
CA LEU A 23 -16.13 17.22 6.43
C LEU A 23 -14.97 18.22 6.42
N GLU A 24 -15.24 19.45 5.99
CA GLU A 24 -14.27 20.55 5.95
C GLU A 24 -13.79 20.90 7.35
N GLY A 25 -12.47 21.03 7.52
CA GLY A 25 -11.83 21.30 8.82
C GLY A 25 -11.94 20.18 9.85
N GLN A 26 -12.67 19.09 9.57
CA GLN A 26 -12.93 18.06 10.56
C GLN A 26 -11.74 17.13 10.82
N THR A 27 -11.60 16.76 12.09
CA THR A 27 -10.51 15.91 12.58
C THR A 27 -10.64 14.45 12.13
N THR A 28 -9.54 13.71 12.26
CA THR A 28 -9.53 12.26 12.04
C THR A 28 -10.42 11.52 13.04
N ALA A 29 -10.52 11.98 14.29
CA ALA A 29 -11.39 11.38 15.28
C ALA A 29 -12.86 11.53 14.89
N PHE A 30 -13.29 12.75 14.50
CA PHE A 30 -14.66 13.03 14.06
C PHE A 30 -15.10 12.10 12.91
N LYS A 31 -14.24 11.95 11.89
CA LYS A 31 -14.56 11.12 10.72
C LYS A 31 -14.61 9.62 11.05
N ASN A 32 -13.80 9.15 12.00
CA ASN A 32 -13.90 7.76 12.47
C ASN A 32 -15.22 7.54 13.21
N GLU A 33 -15.61 8.47 14.09
CA GLU A 33 -16.88 8.39 14.81
C GLU A 33 -18.07 8.42 13.85
N LEU A 34 -18.05 9.34 12.87
CA LEU A 34 -19.08 9.43 11.82
C LEU A 34 -19.29 8.10 11.09
N LEU A 35 -18.18 7.42 10.75
CA LEU A 35 -18.21 6.12 10.08
C LEU A 35 -18.69 5.02 11.03
N TYR A 36 -18.21 5.02 12.28
CA TYR A 36 -18.57 4.03 13.28
C TYR A 36 -20.07 4.05 13.60
N GLN A 37 -20.66 5.23 13.79
CA GLN A 37 -22.11 5.42 13.99
C GLN A 37 -22.97 4.86 12.86
N ARG A 38 -22.38 4.67 11.66
CA ARG A 38 -23.04 4.14 10.46
C ARG A 38 -22.64 2.71 10.16
N GLY A 39 -22.06 2.01 11.15
CA GLY A 39 -21.66 0.60 11.04
C GLY A 39 -20.39 0.36 10.25
N VAL A 40 -19.63 1.40 9.89
CA VAL A 40 -18.36 1.26 9.16
C VAL A 40 -17.19 1.30 10.13
N ASN A 41 -16.63 0.14 10.45
CA ASN A 41 -15.37 0.05 11.19
C ASN A 41 -14.19 0.33 10.25
N PHE A 42 -13.70 1.58 10.22
CA PHE A 42 -12.60 1.98 9.36
C PHE A 42 -11.34 1.14 9.59
N ASN A 43 -11.01 0.78 10.84
CA ASN A 43 -9.82 0.00 11.17
C ASN A 43 -9.88 -1.46 10.67
N GLY A 44 -11.08 -2.00 10.47
CA GLY A 44 -11.30 -3.33 9.91
C GLY A 44 -11.15 -3.40 8.39
N LEU A 45 -11.01 -2.25 7.70
CA LEU A 45 -10.85 -2.23 6.25
C LEU A 45 -9.49 -2.83 5.82
N PRO A 46 -9.42 -3.40 4.61
CA PRO A 46 -8.17 -3.89 4.05
C PRO A 46 -7.05 -2.83 4.12
N ALA A 47 -5.84 -3.25 4.45
CA ALA A 47 -4.69 -2.35 4.65
C ALA A 47 -4.49 -1.40 3.46
N TRP A 48 -4.61 -1.91 2.23
CA TRP A 48 -4.46 -1.10 1.01
C TRP A 48 -5.45 0.06 0.90
N GLN A 49 -6.67 -0.05 1.43
CA GLN A 49 -7.64 1.06 1.44
C GLN A 49 -7.28 2.14 2.45
N ARG A 50 -6.56 1.76 3.51
CA ARG A 50 -6.15 2.65 4.60
C ARG A 50 -4.78 3.28 4.36
N ARG A 51 -3.87 2.55 3.71
CA ARG A 51 -2.42 2.84 3.63
C ARG A 51 -1.89 2.95 2.19
N GLY A 52 -2.68 2.57 1.19
CA GLY A 52 -2.22 2.49 -0.20
C GLY A 52 -1.48 1.19 -0.52
N VAL A 53 -0.83 1.15 -1.69
CA VAL A 53 -0.09 -0.02 -2.20
C VAL A 53 1.36 0.35 -2.51
N GLY A 54 2.28 -0.58 -2.28
CA GLY A 54 3.69 -0.45 -2.64
C GLY A 54 4.00 -1.19 -3.94
N LEU A 55 4.76 -0.55 -4.83
CA LEU A 55 5.28 -1.15 -6.06
C LEU A 55 6.80 -1.05 -6.05
N TYR A 56 7.49 -2.18 -6.03
CA TYR A 56 8.95 -2.20 -5.99
C TYR A 56 9.51 -3.47 -6.60
N TRP A 57 10.76 -3.41 -7.06
CA TRP A 57 11.46 -4.56 -7.59
C TRP A 57 11.83 -5.55 -6.49
N GLU A 58 11.58 -6.83 -6.73
CA GLU A 58 12.12 -7.91 -5.91
C GLU A 58 12.83 -8.94 -6.78
N THR A 59 13.84 -9.56 -6.18
CA THR A 59 14.45 -10.78 -6.71
C THR A 59 13.77 -11.97 -6.05
N TYR A 60 13.36 -12.94 -6.85
CA TYR A 60 12.80 -14.20 -6.39
C TYR A 60 13.50 -15.36 -7.07
N SER A 61 13.57 -16.48 -6.36
CA SER A 61 14.11 -17.71 -6.90
C SER A 61 13.03 -18.44 -7.70
N LYS A 62 13.35 -18.84 -8.92
CA LYS A 62 12.46 -19.60 -9.81
C LYS A 62 13.20 -20.81 -10.33
N GLU A 63 12.55 -21.97 -10.30
CA GLU A 63 13.07 -23.16 -10.95
C GLU A 63 13.09 -22.94 -12.48
N GLY A 64 14.25 -23.19 -13.08
CA GLY A 64 14.47 -23.17 -14.51
C GLY A 64 15.19 -24.45 -14.96
N MET A 65 15.28 -24.63 -16.27
CA MET A 65 16.03 -25.73 -16.88
C MET A 65 17.28 -25.16 -17.54
N ASN A 66 18.44 -25.72 -17.24
CA ASN A 66 19.67 -25.34 -17.93
C ASN A 66 19.62 -25.90 -19.36
N PRO A 67 19.65 -25.05 -20.41
CA PRO A 67 19.50 -25.51 -21.80
C PRO A 67 20.70 -26.34 -22.29
N LEU A 68 21.86 -26.26 -21.62
CA LEU A 68 23.06 -27.01 -21.99
C LEU A 68 23.11 -28.38 -21.32
N THR A 69 22.58 -28.52 -20.10
CA THR A 69 22.69 -29.76 -19.30
C THR A 69 21.35 -30.45 -19.05
N GLY A 70 20.22 -29.81 -19.37
CA GLY A 70 18.87 -30.29 -19.09
C GLY A 70 18.51 -30.34 -17.59
N GLN A 71 19.39 -29.91 -16.70
CA GLN A 71 19.17 -30.00 -15.26
C GLN A 71 18.26 -28.88 -14.76
N ARG A 72 17.44 -29.21 -13.75
CA ARG A 72 16.67 -28.21 -13.00
C ARG A 72 17.62 -27.41 -12.12
N VAL A 73 17.62 -26.10 -12.30
CA VAL A 73 18.47 -25.16 -11.58
C VAL A 73 17.61 -24.04 -11.01
N MET A 74 17.92 -23.58 -9.81
CA MET A 74 17.30 -22.39 -9.24
C MET A 74 17.97 -21.16 -9.84
N ALA A 75 17.18 -20.32 -10.51
CA ALA A 75 17.67 -19.09 -11.11
C ALA A 75 17.00 -17.89 -10.44
N GLU A 76 17.78 -16.85 -10.19
CA GLU A 76 17.25 -15.58 -9.72
C GLU A 76 16.58 -14.82 -10.87
N ARG A 77 15.40 -14.26 -10.58
CA ARG A 77 14.62 -13.45 -11.50
C ARG A 77 14.12 -12.22 -10.79
N ARG A 78 13.98 -11.12 -11.55
CA ARG A 78 13.47 -9.84 -11.05
C ARG A 78 12.04 -9.65 -11.51
N ARG A 79 11.16 -9.17 -10.62
CA ARG A 79 9.78 -8.77 -10.95
C ARG A 79 9.35 -7.58 -10.12
N VAL A 80 8.32 -6.86 -10.58
CA VAL A 80 7.64 -5.86 -9.76
C VAL A 80 6.73 -6.60 -8.77
N LYS A 81 6.97 -6.41 -7.47
CA LYS A 81 6.07 -6.84 -6.40
C LYS A 81 4.99 -5.79 -6.18
N VAL A 82 3.75 -6.26 -6.08
CA VAL A 82 2.60 -5.48 -5.64
C VAL A 82 2.32 -5.80 -4.17
N ASP A 83 2.63 -4.86 -3.29
CA ASP A 83 2.45 -5.01 -1.85
C ASP A 83 1.20 -4.26 -1.38
N ARG A 84 0.20 -5.02 -0.89
CA ARG A 84 -1.08 -4.48 -0.42
C ARG A 84 -1.17 -4.37 1.11
N ASP A 85 -0.14 -4.83 1.83
CA ASP A 85 -0.12 -4.81 3.28
C ASP A 85 1.12 -4.07 3.79
N LEU A 86 1.15 -2.77 3.50
CA LEU A 86 2.24 -1.94 3.94
C LEU A 86 2.24 -1.77 5.47
N PRO A 87 3.44 -1.80 6.10
CA PRO A 87 3.59 -1.49 7.52
C PRO A 87 3.19 -0.04 7.83
N MET A 88 3.12 0.31 9.12
CA MET A 88 2.72 1.64 9.59
C MET A 88 3.78 2.25 10.51
N LYS A 89 3.76 3.58 10.65
CA LYS A 89 4.58 4.34 11.60
C LYS A 89 6.08 4.01 11.45
N ASP A 90 6.73 3.57 12.53
CA ASP A 90 8.17 3.32 12.57
C ASP A 90 8.56 2.14 11.68
N ASP A 91 7.72 1.11 11.61
CA ASP A 91 7.93 -0.03 10.72
C ASP A 91 7.88 0.39 9.25
N TYR A 92 7.02 1.35 8.90
CA TYR A 92 7.00 1.92 7.56
C TYR A 92 8.26 2.72 7.26
N SER A 93 8.74 3.50 8.23
CA SER A 93 10.00 4.25 8.11
C SER A 93 11.20 3.31 7.93
N ALA A 94 11.26 2.24 8.70
CA ALA A 94 12.29 1.21 8.59
C ALA A 94 12.22 0.52 7.21
N PHE A 95 11.01 0.13 6.79
CA PHE A 95 10.76 -0.45 5.47
C PHE A 95 11.29 0.44 4.33
N LEU A 96 10.99 1.75 4.36
CA LEU A 96 11.48 2.68 3.35
C LEU A 96 13.01 2.81 3.34
N ARG A 97 13.65 2.90 4.52
CA ARG A 97 15.13 2.98 4.63
C ARG A 97 15.80 1.73 4.04
N THR A 98 15.27 0.55 4.32
CA THR A 98 15.77 -0.71 3.75
C THR A 98 15.63 -0.72 2.23
N ARG A 99 14.52 -0.22 1.67
CA ARG A 99 14.32 -0.17 0.22
C ARG A 99 15.22 0.85 -0.48
N LEU A 100 15.38 2.04 0.08
CA LEU A 100 16.25 3.07 -0.49
C LEU A 100 17.72 2.63 -0.51
N SER A 101 18.20 2.00 0.56
CA SER A 101 19.57 1.45 0.61
C SER A 101 19.81 0.34 -0.42
N GLN A 102 18.83 -0.57 -0.62
CA GLN A 102 18.91 -1.61 -1.65
C GLN A 102 19.02 -1.03 -3.06
N VAL A 103 18.26 0.04 -3.37
CA VAL A 103 18.34 0.73 -4.67
C VAL A 103 19.71 1.38 -4.87
N GLN A 104 20.25 2.04 -3.83
CA GLN A 104 21.58 2.66 -3.89
C GLN A 104 22.68 1.63 -4.18
N LEU A 105 22.63 0.47 -3.50
CA LEU A 105 23.60 -0.61 -3.70
C LEU A 105 23.50 -1.24 -5.10
N GLN A 106 22.29 -1.36 -5.66
CA GLN A 106 22.10 -1.86 -7.03
C GLN A 106 22.67 -0.87 -8.07
N ALA A 107 22.42 0.43 -7.90
CA ALA A 107 22.91 1.45 -8.82
C ALA A 107 24.45 1.57 -8.85
N VAL A 108 25.14 1.22 -7.76
CA VAL A 108 26.62 1.16 -7.72
C VAL A 108 27.14 -0.08 -8.46
N LYS A 109 26.48 -1.22 -8.33
CA LYS A 109 26.87 -2.47 -9.02
C LYS A 109 26.67 -2.43 -10.53
N GLU A 110 25.74 -1.62 -11.04
CA GLU A 110 25.48 -1.50 -12.48
C GLU A 110 26.42 -0.51 -13.19
N LYS A 111 27.25 0.25 -12.46
CA LYS A 111 28.17 1.27 -13.00
C LYS A 111 29.65 0.87 -13.00
N GLY A 112 30.00 -0.29 -12.45
CA GLY A 112 31.37 -0.83 -12.45
C GLY A 112 31.45 -2.09 -13.28
#